data_AF-A0A944NCD7-F1
#
_entry.id   AF-A0A944NCD7-F1
#
_cell.length_a   1.000
_cell.length_b   1.000
_cell.length_c   1.000
_cell.angle_alpha   90.00
_cell.angle_beta   90.00
_cell.angle_gamma   90.00
#
_symmetry.space_group_name_H-M   'P 1'
#
loop_
_entity.id
_entity.type
_entity.pdbx_description
1 polymer ?
#
loop_
_entity_poly.entity_id
_entity_poly.type
_entity_poly.pdbx_seq_one_letter_code
_entity_poly.pdbx_strand_id
1 'polypeptide(L)'
;MEMNICLDANVARLVHMEWVLELERIIKEEKDPVSDSTKELLSGTLGNMVGHEDCELGCWLYGRACQQYADSNMVWPLSDVHQKFHQASDHLLEMFWQGNQREVKRLMVEVHNLSREIVYLLTCIELDILERDKHPIFSAFFVVKRLLNKKSLAQESSSVSTFRSREVVKPLAERFKGVGAGMIENSPEKIEQIKKLNMSRLAHIRWVNGLRNTFINFRDSDLLPVEQCDLGMWIHHDEHHFLDEHELLEDLDIVHKEFHYYASKTVSAMRDGRYQGYEGFYFKSLFLSKEIIYLLTKMEYDFEGGRNIIARMGIDQGRLKSEVAANINV
;
A
#
# COMPACT_ATOMS: atom_id res chain seq x y z
N MET A 1 9.03 15.53 -18.56
CA MET A 1 7.94 14.54 -18.70
C MET A 1 7.43 14.31 -17.29
N GLU A 2 6.25 14.86 -16.97
CA GLU A 2 5.59 14.68 -15.67
C GLU A 2 5.30 13.19 -15.49
N MET A 3 6.01 12.51 -14.59
CA MET A 3 5.55 11.19 -14.14
C MET A 3 4.22 11.39 -13.43
N ASN A 4 3.26 10.52 -13.76
CA ASN A 4 1.89 10.59 -13.27
C ASN A 4 1.93 10.56 -11.74
N ILE A 5 1.40 11.60 -11.11
CA ILE A 5 1.49 11.81 -9.67
C ILE A 5 0.84 10.67 -8.84
N CYS A 6 -0.13 9.95 -9.40
CA CYS A 6 -0.67 8.72 -8.81
C CYS A 6 0.37 7.59 -8.74
N LEU A 7 1.31 7.56 -9.69
CA LEU A 7 2.44 6.63 -9.69
C LEU A 7 3.38 6.92 -8.51
N ASP A 8 3.60 8.20 -8.16
CA ASP A 8 4.50 8.56 -7.06
C ASP A 8 4.00 8.03 -5.71
N ALA A 9 2.70 8.17 -5.41
CA ALA A 9 2.11 7.65 -4.17
C ALA A 9 2.10 6.11 -4.11
N ASN A 10 1.81 5.45 -5.24
CA ASN A 10 1.88 3.98 -5.34
C ASN A 10 3.32 3.49 -5.13
N VAL A 11 4.29 4.08 -5.83
CA VAL A 11 5.71 3.73 -5.73
C VAL A 11 6.21 3.97 -4.31
N ALA A 12 5.87 5.11 -3.69
CA ALA A 12 6.25 5.40 -2.31
C ALA A 12 5.72 4.34 -1.33
N ARG A 13 4.50 3.84 -1.54
CA ARG A 13 3.93 2.74 -0.74
C ARG A 13 4.72 1.44 -0.89
N LEU A 14 5.09 1.08 -2.12
CA LEU A 14 5.84 -0.15 -2.38
C LEU A 14 7.28 -0.08 -1.86
N VAL A 15 7.92 1.08 -1.95
CA VAL A 15 9.26 1.31 -1.40
C VAL A 15 9.25 1.26 0.12
N HIS A 16 8.22 1.80 0.76
CA HIS A 16 8.03 1.65 2.20
C HIS A 16 7.81 0.17 2.60
N MET A 17 7.11 -0.61 1.78
CA MET A 17 6.94 -2.05 2.02
C MET A 17 8.29 -2.79 1.98
N GLU A 18 9.16 -2.47 1.03
CA GLU A 18 10.52 -3.04 0.98
C GLU A 18 11.30 -2.80 2.27
N TRP A 19 11.24 -1.58 2.81
CA TRP A 19 11.85 -1.21 4.08
C TRP A 19 11.40 -2.11 5.24
N VAL A 20 10.10 -2.36 5.34
CA VAL A 20 9.53 -3.17 6.42
C VAL A 20 9.93 -4.64 6.29
N LEU A 21 9.88 -5.18 5.06
CA LEU A 21 10.27 -6.56 4.80
C LEU A 21 11.76 -6.80 5.04
N GLU A 22 12.60 -5.81 4.72
CA GLU A 22 14.03 -5.88 4.99
C GLU A 22 14.32 -5.84 6.51
N LEU A 23 13.60 -5.00 7.26
CA LEU A 23 13.68 -4.96 8.71
C LEU A 23 13.22 -6.29 9.36
N GLU A 24 12.11 -6.86 8.89
CA GLU A 24 11.65 -8.19 9.29
C GLU A 24 12.70 -9.28 9.00
N ARG A 25 13.33 -9.23 7.82
CA ARG A 25 14.37 -10.19 7.40
C ARG A 25 15.57 -10.14 8.35
N ILE A 26 16.07 -8.95 8.64
CA ILE A 26 17.21 -8.73 9.54
C ILE A 26 16.94 -9.34 10.91
N ILE A 27 15.79 -9.03 11.50
CA ILE A 27 15.41 -9.49 12.84
C ILE A 27 15.18 -11.01 12.88
N LYS A 28 14.72 -11.60 11.77
CA LYS A 28 14.43 -13.04 11.68
C LYS A 28 15.68 -13.89 11.42
N GLU A 29 16.60 -13.41 10.57
CA GLU A 29 17.77 -14.17 10.12
C GLU A 29 18.94 -14.13 11.12
N GLU A 30 19.05 -13.08 11.93
CA GLU A 30 20.10 -12.97 12.95
C GLU A 30 19.62 -13.48 14.32
N LYS A 31 20.03 -14.72 14.63
CA LYS A 31 19.74 -15.37 15.91
C LYS A 31 20.73 -15.04 17.03
N ASP A 32 21.88 -14.44 16.71
CA ASP A 32 22.97 -14.17 17.64
C ASP A 32 23.34 -12.68 17.65
N PRO A 33 23.81 -12.13 18.80
CA PRO A 33 24.25 -10.75 18.91
C PRO A 33 25.33 -10.44 17.86
N VAL A 34 24.99 -9.46 17.05
CA VAL A 34 25.66 -9.08 15.80
C VAL A 34 27.04 -8.49 16.09
N SER A 35 28.08 -9.02 15.44
CA SER A 35 29.43 -8.44 15.49
C SER A 35 29.41 -6.99 14.95
N ASP A 36 30.34 -6.13 15.40
CA ASP A 36 30.35 -4.72 14.96
C ASP A 36 30.49 -4.56 13.43
N SER A 37 31.17 -5.49 12.76
CA SER A 37 31.25 -5.52 11.28
C SER A 37 29.91 -5.83 10.60
N THR A 38 29.02 -6.57 11.27
CA THR A 38 27.71 -6.89 10.73
C THR A 38 26.71 -5.76 10.99
N LYS A 39 26.85 -4.99 12.08
CA LYS A 39 26.10 -3.73 12.29
C LYS A 39 26.39 -2.70 11.20
N GLU A 40 27.64 -2.58 10.78
CA GLU A 40 28.07 -1.66 9.72
C GLU A 40 27.55 -2.11 8.34
N LEU A 41 27.54 -3.41 8.05
CA LEU A 41 26.98 -3.98 6.82
C LEU A 41 25.44 -3.82 6.74
N LEU A 42 24.75 -4.03 7.86
CA LEU A 42 23.29 -3.87 7.96
C LEU A 42 22.86 -2.42 7.94
N SER A 43 23.64 -1.52 8.57
CA SER A 43 23.47 -0.08 8.40
C SER A 43 23.65 0.31 6.93
N GLY A 44 24.61 -0.28 6.22
CA GLY A 44 24.76 -0.08 4.77
C GLY A 44 23.61 -0.62 3.93
N THR A 45 22.97 -1.72 4.35
CA THR A 45 21.90 -2.42 3.60
C THR A 45 20.53 -1.76 3.81
N LEU A 46 20.23 -1.32 5.04
CA LEU A 46 19.09 -0.44 5.32
C LEU A 46 19.34 1.01 4.88
N GLY A 47 20.50 1.30 4.28
CA GLY A 47 20.94 2.66 3.95
C GLY A 47 21.04 3.51 5.22
N ASN A 48 22.23 3.59 5.82
CA ASN A 48 22.58 4.30 7.06
C ASN A 48 21.43 5.09 7.68
N MET A 49 20.54 4.46 8.46
CA MET A 49 19.43 5.10 9.21
C MET A 49 19.06 6.47 8.62
N VAL A 50 18.72 6.46 7.34
CA VAL A 50 18.53 7.70 6.61
C VAL A 50 17.34 8.34 7.33
N GLY A 51 17.56 9.53 7.91
CA GLY A 51 16.55 10.18 8.73
C GLY A 51 15.23 10.22 7.96
N HIS A 52 14.09 10.27 8.66
CA HIS A 52 12.79 10.21 7.99
C HIS A 52 12.62 11.25 6.85
N GLU A 53 13.43 12.30 6.80
CA GLU A 53 13.42 13.31 5.75
C GLU A 53 14.15 12.87 4.47
N ASP A 54 15.16 12.03 4.62
CA ASP A 54 16.13 11.69 3.57
C ASP A 54 15.80 10.35 2.87
N CYS A 55 14.86 9.55 3.40
CA CYS A 55 14.44 8.31 2.75
C CYS A 55 13.58 8.61 1.51
N GLU A 56 13.35 7.66 0.61
CA GLU A 56 12.59 7.88 -0.63
C GLU A 56 11.19 8.45 -0.37
N LEU A 57 10.48 7.91 0.63
CA LEU A 57 9.19 8.42 1.06
C LEU A 57 9.33 9.84 1.65
N GLY A 58 10.36 10.10 2.46
CA GLY A 58 10.66 11.40 3.05
C GLY A 58 10.92 12.48 2.01
N CYS A 59 11.81 12.18 1.06
CA CYS A 59 12.15 13.06 -0.05
C CYS A 59 10.91 13.45 -0.86
N TRP A 60 10.03 12.49 -1.13
CA TRP A 60 8.75 12.77 -1.80
C TRP A 60 7.81 13.58 -0.91
N LEU A 61 7.66 13.19 0.35
CA LEU A 61 6.69 13.76 1.29
C LEU A 61 7.01 15.23 1.60
N TYR A 62 8.22 15.50 2.08
CA TYR A 62 8.65 16.83 2.49
C TYR A 62 9.06 17.71 1.31
N GLY A 63 9.55 17.10 0.22
CA GLY A 63 9.97 17.84 -0.97
C GLY A 63 8.81 18.29 -1.87
N ARG A 64 7.72 17.52 -1.93
CA ARG A 64 6.59 17.80 -2.85
C ARG A 64 5.22 17.57 -2.24
N ALA A 65 4.98 16.42 -1.60
CA ALA A 65 3.63 15.98 -1.28
C ALA A 65 2.93 16.88 -0.24
N CYS A 66 3.61 17.30 0.84
CA CYS A 66 3.03 18.18 1.86
C CYS A 66 2.53 19.52 1.27
N GLN A 67 3.26 20.07 0.29
CA GLN A 67 2.83 21.29 -0.39
C GLN A 67 1.67 21.01 -1.36
N GLN A 68 1.81 19.99 -2.20
CA GLN A 68 0.85 19.66 -3.25
C GLN A 68 -0.50 19.17 -2.70
N TYR A 69 -0.48 18.52 -1.54
CA TYR A 69 -1.65 17.94 -0.87
C TYR A 69 -1.96 18.58 0.46
N ALA A 70 -1.56 19.84 0.68
CA ALA A 70 -1.84 20.55 1.92
C ALA A 70 -3.33 20.50 2.33
N ASP A 71 -4.24 20.48 1.33
CA ASP A 71 -5.69 20.37 1.50
C ASP A 71 -6.20 18.94 1.75
N SER A 72 -5.38 17.91 1.55
CA SER A 72 -5.76 16.53 1.92
C SER A 72 -5.62 16.36 3.42
N ASN A 73 -6.67 15.83 4.05
CA ASN A 73 -6.67 15.51 5.47
C ASN A 73 -5.73 14.35 5.83
N MET A 74 -5.02 13.77 4.85
CA MET A 74 -4.18 12.58 5.02
C MET A 74 -2.67 12.89 4.99
N VAL A 75 -2.23 13.97 4.34
CA VAL A 75 -0.79 14.23 4.14
C VAL A 75 -0.06 14.59 5.43
N TRP A 76 -0.69 15.34 6.32
CA TRP A 76 -0.11 15.71 7.60
C TRP A 76 -0.06 14.54 8.59
N PRO A 77 -1.15 13.74 8.77
CA PRO A 77 -1.04 12.47 9.48
C PRO A 77 0.03 11.55 8.93
N LEU A 78 0.24 11.52 7.60
CA LEU A 78 1.28 10.71 6.97
C LEU A 78 2.67 11.16 7.41
N SER A 79 2.94 12.47 7.43
CA SER A 79 4.17 13.06 7.98
C SER A 79 4.42 12.62 9.41
N ASP A 80 3.42 12.76 10.29
CA ASP A 80 3.56 12.43 11.70
C ASP A 80 3.85 10.93 11.92
N VAL A 81 3.12 10.05 11.21
CA VAL A 81 3.29 8.61 11.39
C VAL A 81 4.59 8.11 10.76
N HIS A 82 5.03 8.73 9.67
CA HIS A 82 6.30 8.41 9.02
C HIS A 82 7.49 8.70 9.96
N GLN A 83 7.48 9.86 10.63
CA GLN A 83 8.49 10.17 11.64
C GLN A 83 8.48 9.15 12.79
N LYS A 84 7.30 8.79 13.32
CA LYS A 84 7.17 7.79 14.39
C LYS A 84 7.66 6.41 13.96
N PHE A 85 7.42 6.03 12.71
CA PHE A 85 7.90 4.77 12.16
C PHE A 85 9.43 4.67 12.20
N HIS A 86 10.13 5.71 11.75
CA HIS A 86 11.59 5.75 11.81
C HIS A 86 12.09 5.72 13.26
N GLN A 87 11.50 6.50 14.17
CA GLN A 87 11.86 6.48 15.60
C GLN A 87 11.69 5.09 16.23
N ALA A 88 10.57 4.40 15.93
CA ALA A 88 10.32 3.05 16.41
C ALA A 88 11.29 2.03 15.81
N SER A 89 11.67 2.21 14.54
CA SER A 89 12.61 1.33 13.82
C SER A 89 14.04 1.49 14.35
N ASP A 90 14.47 2.71 14.64
CA ASP A 90 15.78 2.98 15.23
C ASP A 90 15.89 2.35 16.63
N HIS A 91 14.85 2.55 17.46
CA HIS A 91 14.81 1.96 18.80
C HIS A 91 14.74 0.43 18.74
N LEU A 92 14.02 -0.13 17.76
CA LEU A 92 13.95 -1.57 17.54
C LEU A 92 15.32 -2.16 17.23
N LEU A 93 16.08 -1.54 16.32
CA LEU A 93 17.43 -1.97 15.97
C LEU A 93 18.39 -1.84 17.15
N GLU A 94 18.27 -0.76 17.94
CA GLU A 94 19.04 -0.61 19.17
C GLU A 94 18.77 -1.77 20.15
N MET A 95 17.50 -2.06 20.42
CA MET A 95 17.11 -3.16 21.32
C MET A 95 17.50 -4.53 20.78
N PHE A 96 17.46 -4.71 19.46
CA PHE A 96 17.92 -5.91 18.78
C PHE A 96 19.42 -6.14 18.98
N TRP A 97 20.23 -5.11 18.79
CA TRP A 97 21.68 -5.18 19.02
C TRP A 97 22.06 -5.36 20.49
N GLN A 98 21.23 -4.88 21.42
CA GLN A 98 21.38 -5.13 22.85
C GLN A 98 20.90 -6.54 23.27
N GLY A 99 20.30 -7.32 22.37
CA GLY A 99 19.75 -8.65 22.66
C GLY A 99 18.47 -8.62 23.51
N ASN A 100 17.79 -7.48 23.62
CA ASN A 100 16.56 -7.35 24.40
C ASN A 100 15.34 -7.88 23.64
N GLN A 101 15.23 -9.20 23.54
CA GLN A 101 14.21 -9.89 22.74
C GLN A 101 12.77 -9.56 23.13
N ARG A 102 12.51 -9.22 24.40
CA ARG A 102 11.17 -8.81 24.85
C ARG A 102 10.78 -7.48 24.20
N GLU A 103 11.69 -6.52 24.22
CA GLU A 103 11.46 -5.20 23.67
C GLU A 103 11.44 -5.21 22.15
N VAL A 104 12.29 -6.01 21.50
CA VAL A 104 12.25 -6.27 20.05
C VAL A 104 10.86 -6.72 19.62
N LYS A 105 10.26 -7.71 20.31
CA LYS A 105 8.91 -8.19 19.98
C LYS A 105 7.86 -7.10 20.13
N ARG A 106 7.96 -6.26 21.17
CA ARG A 106 7.02 -5.16 21.40
C ARG A 106 7.15 -4.09 20.30
N LEU A 107 8.38 -3.70 19.99
CA LEU A 107 8.68 -2.68 18.99
C LEU A 107 8.36 -3.15 17.56
N MET A 108 8.52 -4.44 17.25
CA MET A 108 8.06 -4.99 15.96
C MET A 108 6.54 -4.84 15.77
N VAL A 109 5.75 -5.09 16.81
CA VAL A 109 4.29 -4.84 16.75
C VAL A 109 3.99 -3.36 16.50
N GLU A 110 4.76 -2.47 17.12
CA GLU A 110 4.63 -1.02 16.93
C GLU A 110 5.00 -0.59 15.50
N VAL A 111 6.13 -1.06 14.97
CA VAL A 111 6.57 -0.84 13.59
C VAL A 111 5.51 -1.34 12.60
N HIS A 112 4.93 -2.52 12.80
CA HIS A 112 3.86 -3.03 11.94
C HIS A 112 2.59 -2.17 12.01
N ASN A 113 2.21 -1.72 13.21
CA ASN A 113 1.06 -0.81 13.35
C ASN A 113 1.28 0.52 12.61
N LEU A 114 2.48 1.10 12.73
CA LEU A 114 2.85 2.34 12.06
C LEU A 114 2.93 2.16 10.55
N SER A 115 3.48 1.04 10.07
CA SER A 115 3.54 0.74 8.63
C SER A 115 2.16 0.56 8.01
N ARG A 116 1.25 -0.15 8.69
CA ARG A 116 -0.16 -0.25 8.27
C ARG A 116 -0.82 1.12 8.11
N GLU A 117 -0.52 2.04 9.03
CA GLU A 117 -1.03 3.40 8.94
C GLU A 117 -0.44 4.17 7.75
N ILE A 118 0.88 4.09 7.53
CA ILE A 118 1.56 4.72 6.39
C ILE A 118 0.95 4.22 5.08
N VAL A 119 0.84 2.90 4.92
CA VAL A 119 0.30 2.23 3.74
C VAL A 119 -1.17 2.61 3.50
N TYR A 120 -1.97 2.69 4.57
CA TYR A 120 -3.35 3.16 4.50
C TYR A 120 -3.44 4.61 4.04
N LEU A 121 -2.68 5.53 4.65
CA LEU A 121 -2.70 6.95 4.33
C LEU A 121 -2.22 7.23 2.90
N LEU A 122 -1.15 6.55 2.46
CA LEU A 122 -0.67 6.63 1.07
C LEU A 122 -1.74 6.16 0.07
N THR A 123 -2.48 5.10 0.41
CA THR A 123 -3.57 4.61 -0.44
C THR A 123 -4.76 5.58 -0.47
N CYS A 124 -5.07 6.25 0.65
CA CYS A 124 -6.07 7.32 0.67
C CYS A 124 -5.64 8.51 -0.19
N ILE A 125 -4.37 8.92 -0.16
CA ILE A 125 -3.83 9.98 -1.01
C ILE A 125 -3.89 9.55 -2.48
N GLU A 126 -3.50 8.31 -2.82
CA GLU A 126 -3.63 7.74 -4.17
C GLU A 126 -5.06 7.88 -4.70
N LEU A 127 -6.05 7.53 -3.87
CA LEU A 127 -7.46 7.67 -4.21
C LEU A 127 -7.87 9.14 -4.42
N ASP A 128 -7.49 10.03 -3.51
CA ASP A 128 -7.79 11.47 -3.60
C ASP A 128 -7.26 12.06 -4.91
N ILE A 129 -6.05 11.67 -5.34
CA ILE A 129 -5.43 12.08 -6.61
C ILE A 129 -6.30 11.63 -7.78
N LEU A 130 -6.62 10.33 -7.84
CA LEU A 130 -7.40 9.75 -8.93
C LEU A 130 -8.80 10.36 -9.06
N GLU A 131 -9.42 10.71 -7.93
CA GLU A 131 -10.73 11.34 -7.90
C GLU A 131 -10.70 12.81 -8.33
N ARG A 132 -9.67 13.57 -7.94
CA ARG A 132 -9.47 14.97 -8.38
C ARG A 132 -9.21 15.04 -9.88
N ASP A 133 -8.40 14.13 -10.40
CA ASP A 133 -8.01 14.10 -11.81
C ASP A 133 -9.08 13.50 -12.74
N LYS A 134 -10.23 13.05 -12.19
CA LYS A 134 -11.33 12.40 -12.92
C LYS A 134 -10.84 11.29 -13.85
N HIS A 135 -9.87 10.49 -13.40
CA HIS A 135 -9.16 9.55 -14.27
C HIS A 135 -10.15 8.62 -15.02
N PRO A 136 -10.16 8.56 -16.38
CA PRO A 136 -11.24 7.94 -17.15
C PRO A 136 -11.48 6.47 -16.83
N ILE A 137 -10.39 5.70 -16.63
CA ILE A 137 -10.44 4.28 -16.28
C ILE A 137 -11.12 4.08 -14.92
N PHE A 138 -10.85 4.99 -13.99
CA PHE A 138 -11.39 4.97 -12.63
C PHE A 138 -12.81 5.53 -12.54
N SER A 139 -13.24 6.33 -13.52
CA SER A 139 -14.65 6.71 -13.67
C SER A 139 -15.47 5.60 -14.33
N ALA A 140 -14.94 4.94 -15.36
CA ALA A 140 -15.64 3.94 -16.16
C ALA A 140 -15.87 2.63 -15.38
N PHE A 141 -14.85 2.13 -14.68
CA PHE A 141 -14.95 0.89 -13.88
C PHE A 141 -16.08 0.98 -12.83
N PHE A 142 -16.16 2.11 -12.13
CA PHE A 142 -17.14 2.30 -11.05
C PHE A 142 -18.54 2.68 -11.57
N VAL A 143 -18.64 3.40 -12.69
CA VAL A 143 -19.93 3.66 -13.35
C VAL A 143 -20.54 2.38 -13.90
N VAL A 144 -19.75 1.55 -14.58
CA VAL A 144 -20.19 0.25 -15.11
C VAL A 144 -20.66 -0.65 -13.97
N LYS A 145 -19.93 -0.73 -12.85
CA LYS A 145 -20.33 -1.57 -11.73
C LYS A 145 -21.58 -1.06 -11.00
N ARG A 146 -21.78 0.26 -10.83
CA ARG A 146 -23.03 0.83 -10.28
C ARG A 146 -24.25 0.53 -11.15
N LEU A 147 -24.06 0.46 -12.48
CA LEU A 147 -25.10 0.08 -13.43
C LEU A 147 -25.36 -1.43 -13.43
N LEU A 148 -24.33 -2.26 -13.27
CA LEU A 148 -24.45 -3.72 -13.13
C LEU A 148 -25.12 -4.11 -11.81
N ASN A 149 -24.83 -3.40 -10.71
CA ASN A 149 -25.49 -3.63 -9.41
C ASN A 149 -26.99 -3.24 -9.43
N LYS A 150 -27.42 -2.42 -10.40
CA LYS A 150 -28.84 -2.15 -10.70
C LYS A 150 -29.43 -3.06 -11.78
N LYS A 151 -28.60 -3.84 -12.49
CA LYS A 151 -28.97 -4.72 -13.59
C LYS A 151 -28.42 -6.14 -13.37
N SER A 152 -28.71 -6.73 -12.22
CA SER A 152 -28.67 -8.19 -12.11
C SER A 152 -29.98 -8.76 -12.63
N LEU A 153 -30.13 -8.71 -13.96
CA LEU A 153 -31.03 -9.49 -14.83
C LEU A 153 -30.81 -8.99 -16.26
N ALA A 154 -29.67 -9.36 -16.86
CA ALA A 154 -29.54 -9.60 -18.30
C ALA A 154 -28.07 -9.89 -18.62
N GLN A 155 -27.87 -11.15 -18.97
CA GLN A 155 -26.74 -11.74 -19.67
C GLN A 155 -26.41 -10.97 -20.96
N GLU A 156 -25.12 -10.76 -21.26
CA GLU A 156 -24.48 -11.15 -22.53
C GLU A 156 -23.10 -10.48 -22.75
N SER A 157 -22.40 -11.06 -23.71
CA SER A 157 -20.96 -11.22 -23.90
C SER A 157 -20.34 -10.31 -24.96
N SER A 158 -19.03 -10.52 -25.21
CA SER A 158 -18.19 -10.07 -26.34
C SER A 158 -17.55 -8.68 -26.21
N SER A 159 -16.41 -8.32 -26.82
CA SER A 159 -15.14 -8.94 -27.28
C SER A 159 -14.27 -7.76 -27.82
N VAL A 160 -13.03 -8.00 -28.29
CA VAL A 160 -12.17 -7.10 -29.13
C VAL A 160 -11.29 -6.09 -28.35
N SER A 161 -10.03 -5.74 -28.69
CA SER A 161 -8.92 -6.36 -29.44
C SER A 161 -7.62 -5.58 -29.14
N THR A 162 -6.50 -6.24 -29.42
CA THR A 162 -5.08 -5.84 -29.33
C THR A 162 -4.69 -4.60 -30.13
N PHE A 163 -3.81 -3.75 -29.57
CA PHE A 163 -2.96 -2.85 -30.37
C PHE A 163 -1.55 -2.70 -29.75
N ARG A 164 -0.55 -2.75 -30.63
CA ARG A 164 0.90 -2.86 -30.35
C ARG A 164 1.59 -1.63 -30.92
N SER A 165 2.59 -1.06 -30.25
CA SER A 165 3.65 -0.24 -30.86
C SER A 165 4.88 -0.17 -29.94
N ARG A 166 6.05 -0.20 -30.57
CA ARG A 166 7.40 -0.43 -30.02
C ARG A 166 8.32 0.67 -30.58
N GLU A 167 9.24 1.20 -29.78
CA GLU A 167 10.57 1.77 -30.16
C GLU A 167 11.23 2.30 -28.87
N VAL A 168 12.21 1.64 -28.25
CA VAL A 168 13.67 1.49 -28.52
C VAL A 168 14.48 2.79 -28.37
N VAL A 169 15.14 2.95 -27.20
CA VAL A 169 16.48 3.55 -27.06
C VAL A 169 17.24 2.77 -25.96
N LYS A 170 18.49 2.37 -26.24
CA LYS A 170 19.39 1.58 -25.36
C LYS A 170 20.27 2.48 -24.46
N PRO A 171 20.83 1.95 -23.34
CA PRO A 171 20.87 2.67 -22.06
C PRO A 171 22.27 2.97 -21.51
N LEU A 172 22.28 3.76 -20.44
CA LEU A 172 23.31 3.95 -19.42
C LEU A 172 23.56 2.64 -18.61
N ALA A 173 23.82 1.53 -19.31
CA ALA A 173 23.86 0.16 -18.75
C ALA A 173 25.26 -0.31 -18.32
N GLU A 174 26.25 0.58 -18.22
CA GLU A 174 27.64 0.15 -18.01
C GLU A 174 28.15 0.19 -16.57
N ARG A 175 27.29 0.49 -15.57
CA ARG A 175 27.75 0.62 -14.17
C ARG A 175 27.39 -0.53 -13.21
N PHE A 176 26.62 -1.52 -13.64
CA PHE A 176 26.23 -2.66 -12.78
C PHE A 176 26.28 -4.00 -13.50
N LYS A 177 27.40 -4.28 -14.18
CA LYS A 177 27.72 -5.64 -14.63
C LYS A 177 28.27 -6.45 -13.46
N GLY A 178 27.37 -7.08 -12.73
CA GLY A 178 27.70 -8.09 -11.74
C GLY A 178 26.45 -8.46 -10.97
N VAL A 179 25.99 -9.70 -11.14
CA VAL A 179 24.81 -10.32 -10.49
C VAL A 179 23.47 -10.08 -11.22
N GLY A 180 23.24 -10.91 -12.25
CA GLY A 180 21.93 -11.48 -12.63
C GLY A 180 20.69 -10.59 -12.62
N ALA A 181 20.65 -9.53 -13.43
CA ALA A 181 19.40 -8.90 -13.84
C ALA A 181 18.66 -9.80 -14.87
N GLY A 182 18.00 -10.85 -14.38
CA GLY A 182 16.94 -11.50 -15.15
C GLY A 182 15.76 -10.56 -15.21
N MET A 183 15.55 -9.87 -16.33
CA MET A 183 14.26 -9.22 -16.61
C MET A 183 13.21 -10.33 -16.67
N ILE A 184 12.50 -10.57 -15.58
CA ILE A 184 11.29 -11.40 -15.60
C ILE A 184 10.26 -10.54 -16.33
N GLU A 185 10.06 -10.78 -17.63
CA GLU A 185 8.92 -10.21 -18.35
C GLU A 185 7.65 -10.70 -17.64
N ASN A 186 6.95 -9.80 -16.94
CA ASN A 186 5.68 -10.13 -16.32
C ASN A 186 4.72 -10.61 -17.42
N SER A 187 4.13 -11.79 -17.24
CA SER A 187 3.13 -12.30 -18.18
C SER A 187 1.93 -11.34 -18.25
N PRO A 188 1.21 -11.26 -19.39
CA PRO A 188 0.00 -10.44 -19.49
C PRO A 188 -1.03 -10.74 -18.39
N GLU A 189 -1.14 -12.00 -18.00
CA GLU A 189 -1.98 -12.46 -16.89
C GLU A 189 -1.55 -11.83 -15.56
N LYS A 190 -0.25 -11.85 -15.24
CA LYS A 190 0.29 -11.24 -14.02
C LYS A 190 0.05 -9.72 -13.97
N ILE A 191 0.20 -9.03 -15.09
CA ILE A 191 -0.08 -7.59 -15.20
C ILE A 191 -1.57 -7.31 -14.92
N GLU A 192 -2.46 -8.14 -15.45
CA GLU A 192 -3.90 -7.99 -15.22
C GLU A 192 -4.25 -8.23 -13.74
N GLN A 193 -3.62 -9.20 -13.09
CA GLN A 193 -3.84 -9.46 -11.67
C GLN A 193 -3.37 -8.32 -10.77
N ILE A 194 -2.19 -7.74 -11.05
CA ILE A 194 -1.71 -6.54 -10.33
C ILE A 194 -2.72 -5.38 -10.48
N LYS A 195 -3.27 -5.18 -11.68
CA LYS A 195 -4.30 -4.15 -11.89
C LYS A 195 -5.56 -4.43 -11.07
N LYS A 196 -6.06 -5.66 -11.07
CA LYS A 196 -7.24 -6.05 -10.28
C LYS A 196 -7.02 -5.85 -8.79
N LEU A 197 -5.88 -6.29 -8.27
CA LEU A 197 -5.47 -6.05 -6.88
C LEU A 197 -5.50 -4.55 -6.55
N ASN A 198 -4.88 -3.73 -7.39
CA ASN A 198 -4.82 -2.28 -7.20
C ASN A 198 -6.21 -1.63 -7.22
N MET A 199 -7.09 -2.06 -8.13
CA MET A 199 -8.48 -1.62 -8.17
C MET A 199 -9.25 -2.04 -6.91
N SER A 200 -9.11 -3.29 -6.47
CA SER A 200 -9.75 -3.81 -5.27
C SER A 200 -9.32 -3.07 -4.01
N ARG A 201 -8.03 -2.75 -3.88
CA ARG A 201 -7.50 -1.93 -2.78
C ARG A 201 -8.15 -0.55 -2.72
N LEU A 202 -8.22 0.15 -3.85
CA LEU A 202 -8.81 1.50 -3.90
C LEU A 202 -10.35 1.47 -3.72
N ALA A 203 -11.01 0.46 -4.27
CA ALA A 203 -12.45 0.23 -4.05
C ALA A 203 -12.75 -0.03 -2.57
N HIS A 204 -11.87 -0.76 -1.88
CA HIS A 204 -11.98 -1.00 -0.45
C HIS A 204 -11.85 0.31 0.37
N ILE A 205 -10.90 1.19 0.06
CA ILE A 205 -10.80 2.51 0.73
C ILE A 205 -12.07 3.35 0.51
N ARG A 206 -12.63 3.37 -0.71
CA ARG A 206 -13.91 4.04 -0.96
C ARG A 206 -15.04 3.51 -0.09
N TRP A 207 -15.08 2.19 0.09
CA TRP A 207 -16.05 1.55 0.96
C TRP A 207 -15.89 2.02 2.41
N VAL A 208 -14.66 2.08 2.91
CA VAL A 208 -14.33 2.53 4.27
C VAL A 208 -14.72 4.01 4.47
N ASN A 209 -14.51 4.86 3.45
CA ASN A 209 -14.97 6.24 3.46
C ASN A 209 -16.51 6.32 3.51
N GLY A 210 -17.21 5.43 2.80
CA GLY A 210 -18.66 5.24 2.90
C GLY A 210 -19.11 4.86 4.31
N LEU A 211 -18.45 3.88 4.93
CA LEU A 211 -18.73 3.47 6.31
C LEU A 211 -18.47 4.60 7.30
N ARG A 212 -17.36 5.34 7.15
CA ARG A 212 -17.06 6.53 7.97
C ARG A 212 -18.16 7.59 7.85
N ASN A 213 -18.62 7.88 6.63
CA ASN A 213 -19.71 8.83 6.41
C ASN A 213 -21.02 8.37 7.03
N THR A 214 -21.30 7.07 6.96
CA THR A 214 -22.45 6.43 7.62
C THR A 214 -22.35 6.61 9.14
N PHE A 215 -21.18 6.30 9.71
CA PHE A 215 -20.87 6.42 11.14
C PHE A 215 -21.01 7.86 11.65
N ILE A 216 -20.39 8.84 10.98
CA ILE A 216 -20.38 10.24 11.40
C ILE A 216 -21.76 10.89 11.24
N ASN A 217 -22.45 10.62 10.13
CA ASN A 217 -23.69 11.32 9.78
C ASN A 217 -24.97 10.54 10.18
N PHE A 218 -24.83 9.40 10.85
CA PHE A 218 -25.94 8.51 11.21
C PHE A 218 -26.91 8.23 10.04
N ARG A 219 -26.35 7.95 8.86
CA ARG A 219 -27.14 7.61 7.66
C ARG A 219 -27.35 6.11 7.56
N ASP A 220 -28.44 5.71 6.93
CA ASP A 220 -28.64 4.31 6.56
C ASP A 220 -27.73 3.96 5.38
N SER A 221 -27.13 2.77 5.39
CA SER A 221 -26.23 2.31 4.34
C SER A 221 -26.49 0.84 4.05
N ASP A 222 -26.76 0.53 2.78
CA ASP A 222 -26.80 -0.84 2.28
C ASP A 222 -25.35 -1.34 2.14
N LEU A 223 -24.90 -2.12 3.12
CA LEU A 223 -23.62 -2.80 3.02
C LEU A 223 -23.74 -3.96 2.03
N LEU A 224 -22.85 -3.99 1.04
CA LEU A 224 -22.72 -5.17 0.19
C LEU A 224 -22.21 -6.36 1.03
N PRO A 225 -22.73 -7.58 0.79
CA PRO A 225 -22.17 -8.81 1.33
C PRO A 225 -20.68 -8.95 0.99
N VAL A 226 -19.93 -9.66 1.84
CA VAL A 226 -18.48 -9.89 1.68
C VAL A 226 -18.10 -10.41 0.30
N GLU A 227 -18.88 -11.35 -0.23
CA GLU A 227 -18.67 -11.97 -1.55
C GLU A 227 -18.99 -11.07 -2.74
N GLN A 228 -19.68 -9.95 -2.52
CA GLN A 228 -20.18 -9.07 -3.59
C GLN A 228 -19.39 -7.76 -3.69
N CYS A 229 -18.45 -7.51 -2.78
CA CYS A 229 -17.55 -6.39 -2.89
C CYS A 229 -16.45 -6.69 -3.94
N ASP A 230 -15.76 -5.65 -4.46
CA ASP A 230 -14.69 -5.83 -5.45
C ASP A 230 -13.62 -6.82 -4.99
N LEU A 231 -13.23 -6.73 -3.71
CA LEU A 231 -12.24 -7.61 -3.12
C LEU A 231 -12.76 -9.05 -2.98
N GLY A 232 -14.00 -9.27 -2.53
CA GLY A 232 -14.56 -10.62 -2.40
C GLY A 232 -14.77 -11.31 -3.74
N MET A 233 -15.19 -10.57 -4.77
CA MET A 233 -15.23 -11.09 -6.14
C MET A 233 -13.83 -11.51 -6.62
N TRP A 234 -12.83 -10.67 -6.33
CA TRP A 234 -11.43 -10.99 -6.66
C TRP A 234 -10.86 -12.15 -5.84
N ILE A 235 -11.26 -12.36 -4.58
CA ILE A 235 -10.76 -13.51 -3.80
C ILE A 235 -11.45 -14.82 -4.24
N HIS A 236 -12.76 -14.78 -4.52
CA HIS A 236 -13.56 -16.01 -4.58
C HIS A 236 -14.11 -16.39 -5.97
N HIS A 237 -14.15 -15.46 -6.93
CA HIS A 237 -14.92 -15.66 -8.18
C HIS A 237 -14.10 -15.52 -9.47
N ASP A 238 -13.02 -14.76 -9.45
CA ASP A 238 -12.11 -14.72 -10.59
C ASP A 238 -11.28 -16.04 -10.63
N GLU A 239 -10.87 -16.49 -11.82
CA GLU A 239 -9.98 -17.67 -11.95
C GLU A 239 -8.53 -17.22 -11.72
N HIS A 240 -7.84 -17.81 -10.73
CA HIS A 240 -6.49 -17.39 -10.34
C HIS A 240 -5.56 -18.55 -9.98
N HIS A 241 -5.08 -19.27 -10.99
CA HIS A 241 -4.06 -20.30 -10.77
C HIS A 241 -2.79 -19.79 -10.08
N PHE A 242 -2.55 -18.46 -10.07
CA PHE A 242 -1.42 -17.83 -9.39
C PHE A 242 -1.73 -17.30 -7.97
N LEU A 243 -2.99 -17.10 -7.60
CA LEU A 243 -3.35 -16.64 -6.24
C LEU A 243 -3.50 -17.80 -5.27
N ASP A 244 -3.96 -18.97 -5.73
CA ASP A 244 -4.24 -20.13 -4.88
C ASP A 244 -3.00 -20.61 -4.09
N GLU A 245 -1.79 -20.26 -4.57
CA GLU A 245 -0.51 -20.60 -3.92
C GLU A 245 0.11 -19.43 -3.15
N HIS A 246 -0.50 -18.24 -3.15
CA HIS A 246 0.07 -17.08 -2.46
C HIS A 246 -0.11 -17.20 -0.94
N GLU A 247 1.00 -17.13 -0.19
CA GLU A 247 1.01 -17.38 1.26
C GLU A 247 0.08 -16.44 2.06
N LEU A 248 -0.16 -15.23 1.57
CA LEU A 248 -1.00 -14.23 2.23
C LEU A 248 -2.49 -14.30 1.89
N LEU A 249 -2.91 -15.16 0.95
CA LEU A 249 -4.31 -15.17 0.49
C LEU A 249 -5.28 -15.61 1.61
N GLU A 250 -4.91 -16.63 2.37
CA GLU A 250 -5.73 -17.14 3.49
C GLU A 250 -5.92 -16.07 4.58
N ASP A 251 -4.82 -15.41 4.99
CA ASP A 251 -4.86 -14.33 5.97
C ASP A 251 -5.72 -13.15 5.47
N LEU A 252 -5.58 -12.79 4.19
CA LEU A 252 -6.38 -11.74 3.58
C LEU A 252 -7.88 -12.07 3.61
N ASP A 253 -8.26 -13.31 3.26
CA ASP A 253 -9.65 -13.76 3.28
C ASP A 253 -10.24 -13.72 4.70
N ILE A 254 -9.49 -14.22 5.70
CA ILE A 254 -9.90 -14.19 7.11
C ILE A 254 -10.16 -12.75 7.57
N VAL A 255 -9.18 -11.86 7.37
CA VAL A 255 -9.28 -10.45 7.80
C VAL A 255 -10.41 -9.73 7.05
N HIS A 256 -10.60 -10.03 5.76
CA HIS A 256 -11.67 -9.48 4.93
C HIS A 256 -13.07 -9.87 5.43
N LYS A 257 -13.26 -11.15 5.79
CA LYS A 257 -14.51 -11.64 6.39
C LYS A 257 -14.78 -11.01 7.76
N GLU A 258 -13.76 -10.91 8.61
CA GLU A 258 -13.89 -10.22 9.90
C GLU A 258 -14.27 -8.75 9.72
N PHE A 259 -13.68 -8.06 8.74
CA PHE A 259 -14.00 -6.67 8.44
C PHE A 259 -15.48 -6.48 8.13
N HIS A 260 -16.02 -7.27 7.20
CA HIS A 260 -17.43 -7.21 6.83
C HIS A 260 -18.36 -7.55 7.99
N TYR A 261 -17.96 -8.48 8.87
CA TYR A 261 -18.69 -8.79 10.10
C TYR A 261 -18.81 -7.56 11.01
N TYR A 262 -17.68 -6.92 11.36
CA TYR A 262 -17.68 -5.78 12.28
C TYR A 262 -18.33 -4.53 11.68
N ALA A 263 -18.18 -4.30 10.38
CA ALA A 263 -18.88 -3.21 9.73
C ALA A 263 -20.40 -3.44 9.68
N SER A 264 -20.86 -4.67 9.45
CA SER A 264 -22.28 -5.02 9.54
C SER A 264 -22.84 -4.82 10.94
N LYS A 265 -22.05 -5.16 11.98
CA LYS A 265 -22.39 -4.88 13.38
C LYS A 265 -22.47 -3.39 13.67
N THR A 266 -21.56 -2.58 13.09
CA THR A 266 -21.57 -1.12 13.20
C THR A 266 -22.88 -0.56 12.67
N VAL A 267 -23.24 -0.86 11.41
CA VAL A 267 -24.46 -0.34 10.78
C VAL A 267 -25.72 -0.84 11.49
N SER A 268 -25.77 -2.13 11.87
CA SER A 268 -26.92 -2.68 12.59
C SER A 268 -27.13 -2.00 13.96
N ALA A 269 -26.06 -1.81 14.73
CA ALA A 269 -26.13 -1.17 16.04
C ALA A 269 -26.58 0.29 15.94
N MET A 270 -26.13 1.00 14.90
CA MET A 270 -26.57 2.36 14.61
C MET A 270 -28.06 2.42 14.22
N ARG A 271 -28.52 1.53 13.33
CA ARG A 271 -29.93 1.49 12.88
C ARG A 271 -30.89 1.17 14.03
N ASP A 272 -30.51 0.24 14.90
CA ASP A 272 -31.37 -0.21 16.00
C ASP A 272 -31.38 0.76 17.19
N GLY A 273 -30.69 1.92 17.09
CA GLY A 273 -30.56 2.88 18.19
C GLY A 273 -29.81 2.32 19.42
N ARG A 274 -29.09 1.20 19.24
CA ARG A 274 -28.31 0.55 20.28
C ARG A 274 -26.93 1.18 20.32
N TYR A 275 -26.85 2.35 20.94
CA TYR A 275 -25.63 3.16 21.04
C TYR A 275 -24.53 2.56 21.94
N GLN A 276 -24.71 1.36 22.50
CA GLN A 276 -23.64 0.72 23.28
C GLN A 276 -22.78 -0.17 22.36
N GLY A 277 -21.49 0.15 22.28
CA GLY A 277 -20.47 -0.69 21.65
C GLY A 277 -20.32 -0.53 20.12
N TYR A 278 -21.16 0.26 19.44
CA TYR A 278 -21.04 0.47 17.99
C TYR A 278 -19.71 1.16 17.60
N GLU A 279 -19.20 2.05 18.45
CA GLU A 279 -17.87 2.66 18.26
C GLU A 279 -16.77 1.60 18.27
N GLY A 280 -16.85 0.62 19.16
CA GLY A 280 -15.90 -0.50 19.22
C GLY A 280 -15.92 -1.34 17.95
N PHE A 281 -17.11 -1.64 17.42
CA PHE A 281 -17.25 -2.33 16.13
C PHE A 281 -16.67 -1.50 14.98
N TYR A 282 -16.93 -0.19 14.97
CA TYR A 282 -16.40 0.70 13.96
C TYR A 282 -14.88 0.77 14.00
N PHE A 283 -14.27 1.00 15.16
CA PHE A 283 -12.82 1.04 15.30
C PHE A 283 -12.16 -0.30 14.96
N LYS A 284 -12.78 -1.43 15.30
CA LYS A 284 -12.30 -2.74 14.87
C LYS A 284 -12.36 -2.90 13.35
N SER A 285 -13.42 -2.44 12.69
CA SER A 285 -13.51 -2.44 11.23
C SER A 285 -12.43 -1.54 10.59
N LEU A 286 -12.15 -0.36 11.16
CA LEU A 286 -11.06 0.50 10.67
C LEU A 286 -9.68 -0.17 10.83
N PHE A 287 -9.44 -0.82 11.96
CA PHE A 287 -8.21 -1.58 12.17
C PHE A 287 -8.04 -2.69 11.13
N LEU A 288 -9.08 -3.51 10.91
CA LEU A 288 -9.04 -4.59 9.93
C LEU A 288 -8.90 -4.07 8.50
N SER A 289 -9.45 -2.90 8.19
CA SER A 289 -9.24 -2.27 6.87
C SER A 289 -7.77 -1.95 6.63
N LYS A 290 -7.07 -1.38 7.62
CA LYS A 290 -5.63 -1.10 7.49
C LYS A 290 -4.82 -2.38 7.27
N GLU A 291 -5.20 -3.47 7.93
CA GLU A 291 -4.62 -4.79 7.72
C GLU A 291 -4.86 -5.31 6.29
N ILE A 292 -6.09 -5.21 5.77
CA ILE A 292 -6.42 -5.59 4.38
C ILE A 292 -5.54 -4.81 3.39
N ILE A 293 -5.45 -3.49 3.55
CA ILE A 293 -4.67 -2.64 2.64
C ILE A 293 -3.18 -2.98 2.70
N TYR A 294 -2.68 -3.30 3.90
CA TYR A 294 -1.30 -3.75 4.10
C TYR A 294 -1.02 -5.10 3.43
N LEU A 295 -1.87 -6.11 3.64
CA LEU A 295 -1.74 -7.42 3.01
C LEU A 295 -1.80 -7.32 1.47
N LEU A 296 -2.76 -6.55 0.93
CA LEU A 296 -2.83 -6.28 -0.50
C LEU A 296 -1.56 -5.61 -1.03
N THR A 297 -0.98 -4.68 -0.27
CA THR A 297 0.28 -4.01 -0.65
C THR A 297 1.46 -4.98 -0.66
N LYS A 298 1.55 -5.88 0.32
CA LYS A 298 2.60 -6.90 0.38
C LYS A 298 2.48 -7.87 -0.80
N MET A 299 1.27 -8.32 -1.11
CA MET A 299 0.98 -9.10 -2.33
C MET A 299 1.36 -8.36 -3.62
N GLU A 300 1.05 -7.05 -3.73
CA GLU A 300 1.47 -6.22 -4.88
C GLU A 300 3.00 -6.20 -5.02
N TYR A 301 3.71 -5.98 -3.92
CA TYR A 301 5.17 -5.96 -3.89
C TYR A 301 5.77 -7.30 -4.36
N ASP A 302 5.24 -8.41 -3.87
CA ASP A 302 5.66 -9.77 -4.25
C ASP A 302 5.38 -10.03 -5.74
N PHE A 303 4.22 -9.59 -6.24
CA PHE A 303 3.89 -9.67 -7.67
C PHE A 303 4.81 -8.78 -8.52
N GLU A 304 5.13 -7.55 -8.12
CA GLU A 304 6.05 -6.69 -8.88
C GLU A 304 7.49 -7.22 -8.86
N GLY A 305 7.79 -8.18 -7.97
CA GLY A 305 9.10 -8.82 -7.84
C GLY A 305 10.09 -8.00 -7.02
N GLY A 306 9.59 -7.12 -6.14
CA GLY A 306 10.32 -6.26 -5.21
C GLY A 306 11.40 -5.36 -5.82
N ARG A 307 12.52 -5.96 -6.23
CA ARG A 307 13.75 -5.32 -6.73
C ARG A 307 13.61 -4.56 -8.05
N ASN A 308 12.51 -4.73 -8.79
CA ASN A 308 12.24 -3.97 -10.02
C ASN A 308 11.64 -2.58 -9.76
N ILE A 309 11.14 -2.31 -8.54
CA ILE A 309 10.48 -1.04 -8.18
C ILE A 309 11.53 0.07 -7.95
N ILE A 310 12.64 -0.22 -7.26
CA ILE A 310 13.75 0.72 -7.05
C ILE A 310 14.36 1.18 -8.38
N ALA A 311 14.48 0.28 -9.37
CA ALA A 311 15.01 0.63 -10.70
C ALA A 311 14.16 1.70 -11.41
N ARG A 312 12.86 1.82 -11.10
CA ARG A 312 11.99 2.89 -11.61
C ARG A 312 12.23 4.23 -10.92
N MET A 313 12.62 4.23 -9.64
CA MET A 313 13.01 5.45 -8.90
C MET A 313 14.44 5.90 -9.20
N GLY A 314 15.38 4.96 -9.37
CA GLY A 314 16.80 5.21 -9.57
C GLY A 314 17.16 5.88 -10.90
N ILE A 315 16.22 5.95 -11.85
CA ILE A 315 16.36 6.75 -13.08
C ILE A 315 16.21 8.26 -12.77
N ASP A 316 15.64 8.65 -11.62
CA ASP A 316 15.34 10.06 -11.29
C ASP A 316 15.92 10.57 -9.94
N GLN A 317 16.62 9.74 -9.15
CA GLN A 317 17.34 10.23 -7.95
C GLN A 317 18.39 11.31 -8.26
N GLY A 318 18.97 11.29 -9.47
CA GLY A 318 19.89 12.35 -9.94
C GLY A 318 19.21 13.71 -10.08
N ARG A 319 17.88 13.73 -10.25
CA ARG A 319 17.08 14.94 -10.45
C ARG A 319 16.50 15.45 -9.13
N LEU A 320 15.99 14.57 -8.27
CA LEU A 320 15.50 14.93 -6.93
C LEU A 320 16.59 15.59 -6.07
N LYS A 321 17.84 15.08 -6.10
CA LYS A 321 18.96 15.72 -5.41
C LYS A 321 19.30 17.11 -5.95
N SER A 322 19.09 17.35 -7.25
CA SER A 322 19.34 18.65 -7.88
C SER A 322 18.25 19.69 -7.57
N GLU A 323 17.00 19.26 -7.42
CA GLU A 323 15.86 20.13 -7.11
C GLU A 323 15.83 20.52 -5.63
N VAL A 324 16.21 19.62 -4.71
CA VAL A 324 16.37 19.93 -3.28
C VAL A 324 17.56 20.88 -3.04
N ALA A 325 18.69 20.69 -3.74
CA ALA A 325 19.84 21.60 -3.65
C ALA A 325 19.56 23.01 -4.21
N ALA A 326 18.60 23.14 -5.13
CA ALA A 326 18.18 24.42 -5.69
C ALA A 326 17.23 25.19 -4.74
N ASN A 327 16.42 24.50 -3.93
CA ASN A 327 15.44 25.12 -3.04
C ASN A 327 15.98 25.47 -1.65
N ILE A 328 17.17 25.01 -1.27
CA ILE A 328 17.83 25.35 0.01
C ILE A 328 18.72 26.61 -0.10
N ASN A 329 18.91 27.16 -1.30
CA ASN A 329 19.73 28.36 -1.55
C ASN A 329 18.93 29.64 -1.88
N VAL A 330 17.74 29.82 -1.29
CA VAL A 330 16.97 31.09 -1.39
C VAL A 330 16.72 31.68 -0.01
#